data_AF-A0A0S4JQ44-F1
#
_entry.id   AF-A0A0S4JQ44-F1
#
_cell.length_a   1.000
_cell.length_b   1.000
_cell.length_c   1.000
_cell.angle_alpha   90.00
_cell.angle_beta   90.00
_cell.angle_gamma   90.00
#
_symmetry.space_group_name_H-M   'P 1'
#
loop_
_entity.id
_entity.type
_entity.pdbx_description
1 polymer ?
#
loop_
_entity_poly.entity_id
_entity_poly.type
_entity_poly.pdbx_seq_one_letter_code
_entity_poly.pdbx_strand_id
1 'polypeptide(L)'
;MMKLLAIVAALAVATNAISISWTGYGNDNQWTNKVNWSPDQVPSTGDDVTIASGIVQVTIPTGVNSLVMGTSFSAPANLTVFQSFFIGTGGLQVEGNGNLFINSGTAAVSGQVTIGGNLYFQSGQISGQWTINNRGVADLSGPAEKVLTGAQFISSATSFPLSGVLVLNQSSQVIVHSTVVISGDASIQAQDSTAVLFDASAGTLTYTGNGNFQIQAPINFGAFNFQGGNLTIYDEVTFVNPFVIPSGSYVATVGSAVANLTAGVSGAGVLSGAGTNLILGNVTVSGALNVIGGNVTFVGAGSSIGVLSVSGGYLVLNYAVVAKQLNFLSGNVVGAASLSANQLYFSSTGFNLDSALTVTKSAAVGGLLAFGSSGSVTIGSAATLSTLASITFTGAPGQTVTNQGSLSITAPAVFQNINLGGSGSVTASSTLSFQTATVTQTAVTLSGAGIFKGANTRIISVGKVAATSTVSAVIGSYSFTCPAECDDVSTSGVPTDSFNFSA
;
A
#
# COMPACT_ATOMS: atom_id res chain seq x y z
N MET A 1 -36.65 -47.64 -35.56
CA MET A 1 -37.85 -47.03 -34.95
C MET A 1 -37.46 -45.68 -34.37
N MET A 2 -37.89 -44.62 -35.03
CA MET A 2 -37.53 -43.22 -34.78
C MET A 2 -38.51 -42.65 -33.76
N LYS A 3 -38.02 -42.20 -32.60
CA LYS A 3 -38.85 -41.58 -31.55
C LYS A 3 -39.19 -40.14 -31.95
N LEU A 4 -40.48 -39.86 -32.08
CA LEU A 4 -41.06 -38.55 -32.34
C LEU A 4 -40.66 -37.57 -31.23
N LEU A 5 -40.01 -36.46 -31.61
CA LEU A 5 -39.71 -35.32 -30.75
C LEU A 5 -40.92 -34.39 -30.78
N ALA A 6 -41.67 -34.29 -29.67
CA ALA A 6 -42.77 -33.34 -29.55
C ALA A 6 -42.20 -31.94 -29.27
N ILE A 7 -42.22 -31.08 -30.29
CA ILE A 7 -41.99 -29.64 -30.14
C ILE A 7 -43.24 -29.07 -29.46
N VAL A 8 -43.16 -28.77 -28.17
CA VAL A 8 -44.13 -27.90 -27.51
C VAL A 8 -43.71 -26.46 -27.85
N ALA A 9 -44.35 -25.90 -28.88
CA ALA A 9 -44.27 -24.47 -29.14
C ALA A 9 -45.00 -23.73 -28.01
N ALA A 10 -44.25 -23.13 -27.09
CA ALA A 10 -44.80 -22.13 -26.19
C ALA A 10 -45.18 -20.91 -27.06
N LEU A 11 -46.49 -20.72 -27.29
CA LEU A 11 -46.98 -19.42 -27.73
C LEU A 11 -46.61 -18.41 -26.65
N ALA A 12 -45.58 -17.61 -26.88
CA ALA A 12 -45.39 -16.36 -26.16
C ALA A 12 -46.56 -15.46 -26.56
N VAL A 13 -47.59 -15.41 -25.73
CA VAL A 13 -48.63 -14.38 -25.83
C VAL A 13 -47.89 -13.07 -25.61
N ALA A 14 -47.78 -12.25 -26.65
CA ALA A 14 -47.41 -10.86 -26.50
C ALA A 14 -48.55 -10.18 -25.72
N THR A 15 -48.50 -10.30 -24.39
CA THR A 15 -49.37 -9.52 -23.51
C THR A 15 -48.97 -8.08 -23.72
N ASN A 16 -49.86 -7.29 -24.33
CA ASN A 16 -49.64 -5.84 -24.46
C ASN A 16 -49.36 -5.28 -23.06
N ALA A 17 -48.24 -4.58 -22.89
CA ALA A 17 -47.93 -3.93 -21.63
C ALA A 17 -49.07 -2.99 -21.26
N ILE A 18 -49.70 -3.21 -20.10
CA ILE A 18 -50.76 -2.35 -19.60
C ILE A 18 -50.08 -1.21 -18.86
N SER A 19 -50.46 0.03 -19.17
CA SER A 19 -50.00 1.19 -18.41
C SER A 19 -50.77 1.29 -17.09
N ILE A 20 -50.05 1.24 -15.96
CA ILE A 20 -50.63 1.30 -14.61
C ILE A 20 -50.01 2.49 -13.85
N SER A 21 -50.86 3.35 -13.26
CA SER A 21 -50.40 4.58 -12.59
C SER A 21 -50.75 4.59 -11.10
N TRP A 22 -49.83 5.05 -10.25
CA TRP A 22 -50.09 5.24 -8.82
C TRP A 22 -51.05 6.41 -8.57
N THR A 23 -52.10 6.18 -7.80
CA THR A 23 -53.10 7.17 -7.37
C THR A 23 -53.03 7.46 -5.86
N GLY A 24 -52.67 6.47 -5.05
CA GLY A 24 -52.69 6.54 -3.58
C GLY A 24 -54.10 6.63 -2.96
N TYR A 25 -55.16 6.29 -3.71
CA TYR A 25 -56.54 6.40 -3.22
C TYR A 25 -56.95 5.37 -2.17
N GLY A 26 -56.14 4.32 -1.96
CA GLY A 26 -56.37 3.29 -0.95
C GLY A 26 -56.10 3.74 0.49
N ASN A 27 -55.63 4.97 0.71
CA ASN A 27 -55.25 5.54 2.02
C ASN A 27 -54.15 4.75 2.75
N ASP A 28 -53.27 4.10 2.01
CA ASP A 28 -52.04 3.50 2.49
C ASP A 28 -50.92 3.66 1.43
N ASN A 29 -49.72 3.18 1.74
CA ASN A 29 -48.56 3.24 0.84
C ASN A 29 -48.23 1.88 0.21
N GLN A 30 -49.10 0.87 0.30
CA GLN A 30 -48.76 -0.50 -0.07
C GLN A 30 -48.87 -0.71 -1.58
N TRP A 31 -47.82 -1.26 -2.20
CA TRP A 31 -47.82 -1.69 -3.60
C TRP A 31 -48.96 -2.68 -3.91
N THR A 32 -49.31 -3.52 -2.94
CA THR A 32 -50.28 -4.60 -3.12
C THR A 32 -51.74 -4.18 -3.02
N ASN A 33 -52.03 -2.94 -2.59
CA ASN A 33 -53.39 -2.44 -2.54
C ASN A 33 -53.80 -1.94 -3.92
N LYS A 34 -54.67 -2.71 -4.60
CA LYS A 34 -55.14 -2.39 -5.96
C LYS A 34 -55.79 -1.00 -6.08
N VAL A 35 -56.41 -0.48 -5.00
CA VAL A 35 -57.07 0.85 -4.99
C VAL A 35 -56.05 2.00 -5.12
N ASN A 36 -54.77 1.74 -4.82
CA ASN A 36 -53.71 2.72 -5.02
C ASN A 36 -53.24 2.82 -6.48
N TRP A 37 -53.80 2.03 -7.40
CA TRP A 37 -53.39 1.98 -8.79
C TRP A 37 -54.57 2.28 -9.71
N SER A 38 -54.33 2.92 -10.85
CA SER A 38 -55.31 3.04 -11.93
C SER A 38 -54.89 2.13 -13.08
N PRO A 39 -55.77 1.23 -13.59
CA PRO A 39 -57.21 1.13 -13.35
C PRO A 39 -57.63 0.08 -12.27
N ASP A 40 -57.29 0.30 -11.00
CA ASP A 40 -57.59 -0.58 -9.85
C ASP A 40 -57.00 -2.01 -9.97
N GLN A 41 -55.78 -2.11 -10.48
CA GLN A 41 -55.03 -3.35 -10.66
C GLN A 41 -53.61 -3.23 -10.09
N VAL A 42 -53.15 -4.24 -9.35
CA VAL A 42 -51.76 -4.32 -8.88
C VAL A 42 -50.85 -4.61 -10.09
N PRO A 43 -49.75 -3.86 -10.29
CA PRO A 43 -48.85 -4.12 -11.40
C PRO A 43 -48.19 -5.50 -11.34
N SER A 44 -47.98 -6.06 -12.52
CA SER A 44 -47.33 -7.34 -12.78
C SER A 44 -46.11 -7.17 -13.70
N THR A 45 -45.36 -8.25 -13.93
CA THR A 45 -44.09 -8.23 -14.68
C THR A 45 -44.19 -7.78 -16.13
N GLY A 46 -45.40 -7.77 -16.72
CA GLY A 46 -45.64 -7.30 -18.08
C GLY A 46 -46.02 -5.83 -18.18
N ASP A 47 -46.26 -5.16 -17.05
CA ASP A 47 -46.89 -3.83 -17.02
C ASP A 47 -45.87 -2.69 -17.03
N ASP A 48 -46.28 -1.56 -17.59
CA ASP A 48 -45.53 -0.30 -17.58
C ASP A 48 -46.09 0.61 -16.48
N VAL A 49 -45.29 0.89 -15.47
CA VAL A 49 -45.74 1.56 -14.25
C VAL A 49 -45.32 3.03 -14.22
N THR A 50 -46.20 3.91 -13.77
CA THR A 50 -45.88 5.32 -13.50
C THR A 50 -46.22 5.71 -12.06
N ILE A 51 -45.27 6.31 -11.36
CA ILE A 51 -45.48 6.95 -10.05
C ILE A 51 -45.17 8.45 -10.20
N ALA A 52 -46.17 9.24 -10.58
CA ALA A 52 -45.96 10.67 -10.81
C ALA A 52 -45.55 11.42 -9.53
N SER A 53 -46.20 11.07 -8.41
CA SER A 53 -45.92 11.56 -7.05
C SER A 53 -46.53 10.63 -6.00
N GLY A 54 -46.11 10.72 -4.74
CA GLY A 54 -46.67 9.94 -3.62
C GLY A 54 -45.62 9.10 -2.89
N ILE A 55 -46.08 8.21 -2.00
CA ILE A 55 -45.23 7.30 -1.24
C ILE A 55 -45.69 5.87 -1.53
N VAL A 56 -44.75 5.02 -1.95
CA VAL A 56 -45.00 3.64 -2.35
C VAL A 56 -44.02 2.71 -1.64
N GLN A 57 -44.51 1.59 -1.13
CA GLN A 57 -43.75 0.58 -0.41
C GLN A 57 -43.91 -0.79 -1.07
N VAL A 58 -42.78 -1.39 -1.47
CA VAL A 58 -42.71 -2.76 -2.00
C VAL A 58 -42.33 -3.68 -0.85
N THR A 59 -43.34 -4.29 -0.22
CA THR A 59 -43.20 -5.15 0.97
C THR A 59 -43.23 -6.65 0.65
N ILE A 60 -43.48 -7.01 -0.60
CA ILE A 60 -43.41 -8.39 -1.13
C ILE A 60 -42.55 -8.42 -2.40
N PRO A 61 -42.04 -9.59 -2.82
CA PRO A 61 -41.38 -9.72 -4.11
C PRO A 61 -42.31 -9.34 -5.27
N THR A 62 -41.83 -8.45 -6.13
CA THR A 62 -42.62 -7.86 -7.23
C THR A 62 -41.74 -7.68 -8.46
N GLY A 63 -42.33 -7.64 -9.66
CA GLY A 63 -41.64 -7.14 -10.85
C GLY A 63 -42.57 -6.45 -11.82
N VAL A 64 -41.99 -5.63 -12.70
CA VAL A 64 -42.67 -4.80 -13.73
C VAL A 64 -41.84 -4.80 -15.02
N ASN A 65 -42.44 -4.48 -16.16
CA ASN A 65 -41.68 -4.32 -17.41
C ASN A 65 -40.88 -3.01 -17.41
N SER A 66 -41.54 -1.91 -17.06
CA SER A 66 -40.91 -0.59 -16.87
C SER A 66 -41.50 0.14 -15.67
N LEU A 67 -40.73 1.09 -15.12
CA LEU A 67 -41.23 2.02 -14.11
C LEU A 67 -40.64 3.41 -14.33
N VAL A 68 -41.50 4.42 -14.42
CA VAL A 68 -41.09 5.83 -14.41
C VAL A 68 -41.63 6.49 -13.15
N MET A 69 -40.79 7.21 -12.41
CA MET A 69 -41.22 7.89 -11.18
C MET A 69 -40.71 9.32 -11.06
N GLY A 70 -41.49 10.18 -10.41
CA GLY A 70 -41.11 11.57 -10.12
C GLY A 70 -41.35 12.54 -11.29
N THR A 71 -42.28 12.22 -12.18
CA THR A 71 -42.62 13.07 -13.34
C THR A 71 -43.42 14.31 -12.96
N SER A 72 -43.98 14.38 -11.75
CA SER A 72 -44.68 15.57 -11.26
C SER A 72 -43.71 16.60 -10.70
N PHE A 73 -43.91 17.87 -11.06
CA PHE A 73 -43.15 19.00 -10.51
C PHE A 73 -43.66 19.50 -9.16
N SER A 74 -44.88 19.14 -8.76
CA SER A 74 -45.53 19.70 -7.56
C SER A 74 -45.28 18.88 -6.30
N ALA A 75 -44.87 17.62 -6.42
CA ALA A 75 -44.66 16.72 -5.29
C ALA A 75 -43.68 15.59 -5.65
N PRO A 76 -42.87 15.10 -4.69
CA PRO A 76 -41.95 14.00 -4.94
C PRO A 76 -42.67 12.66 -5.10
N ALA A 77 -42.00 11.72 -5.78
CA ALA A 77 -42.36 10.31 -5.80
C ALA A 77 -41.34 9.52 -4.97
N ASN A 78 -41.79 8.86 -3.91
CA ASN A 78 -40.94 8.08 -3.02
C ASN A 78 -41.27 6.59 -3.18
N LEU A 79 -40.29 5.79 -3.60
CA LEU A 79 -40.41 4.33 -3.67
C LEU A 79 -39.45 3.70 -2.67
N THR A 80 -39.98 2.99 -1.68
CA THR A 80 -39.19 2.22 -0.71
C THR A 80 -39.31 0.74 -1.01
N VAL A 81 -38.17 0.08 -1.21
CA VAL A 81 -38.09 -1.34 -1.50
C VAL A 81 -37.64 -2.09 -0.25
N PHE A 82 -38.48 -3.01 0.23
CA PHE A 82 -38.17 -3.88 1.38
C PHE A 82 -37.87 -5.33 0.98
N GLN A 83 -38.28 -5.75 -0.22
CA GLN A 83 -38.10 -7.10 -0.76
C GLN A 83 -37.54 -7.05 -2.19
N SER A 84 -37.45 -8.19 -2.88
CA SER A 84 -37.00 -8.23 -4.27
C SER A 84 -37.93 -7.44 -5.21
N PHE A 85 -37.35 -6.58 -6.04
CA PHE A 85 -38.03 -5.78 -7.04
C PHE A 85 -37.31 -5.93 -8.39
N PHE A 86 -37.99 -6.58 -9.33
CA PHE A 86 -37.45 -6.88 -10.65
C PHE A 86 -37.95 -5.88 -11.69
N ILE A 87 -37.01 -5.28 -12.42
CA ILE A 87 -37.26 -4.40 -13.54
C ILE A 87 -36.94 -5.15 -14.83
N GLY A 88 -37.94 -5.28 -15.70
CA GLY A 88 -37.82 -5.91 -17.00
C GLY A 88 -37.05 -5.07 -18.02
N THR A 89 -37.30 -5.34 -19.29
CA THR A 89 -36.56 -4.74 -20.41
C THR A 89 -36.86 -3.27 -20.66
N GLY A 90 -37.97 -2.75 -20.11
CA GLY A 90 -38.34 -1.35 -20.26
C GLY A 90 -37.60 -0.41 -19.29
N GLY A 91 -36.97 -0.95 -18.24
CA GLY A 91 -36.12 -0.19 -17.32
C GLY A 91 -36.86 0.65 -16.28
N LEU A 92 -36.09 1.15 -15.30
CA LEU A 92 -36.55 2.05 -14.25
C LEU A 92 -35.93 3.43 -14.47
N GLN A 93 -36.76 4.46 -14.57
CA GLN A 93 -36.35 5.85 -14.66
C GLN A 93 -36.85 6.64 -13.44
N VAL A 94 -35.90 7.13 -12.64
CA VAL A 94 -36.17 8.00 -11.50
C VAL A 94 -35.88 9.44 -11.92
N GLU A 95 -36.92 10.21 -12.21
CA GLU A 95 -36.81 11.61 -12.63
C GLU A 95 -36.35 12.52 -11.49
N GLY A 96 -36.11 13.81 -11.77
CA GLY A 96 -35.55 14.77 -10.81
C GLY A 96 -36.29 14.88 -9.46
N ASN A 97 -37.60 14.60 -9.40
CA ASN A 97 -38.38 14.59 -8.17
C ASN A 97 -38.65 13.19 -7.61
N GLY A 98 -38.03 12.16 -8.18
CA GLY A 98 -38.11 10.78 -7.74
C GLY A 98 -37.04 10.45 -6.70
N ASN A 99 -37.41 9.64 -5.71
CA ASN A 99 -36.54 9.12 -4.66
C ASN A 99 -36.71 7.60 -4.55
N LEU A 100 -35.64 6.86 -4.86
CA LEU A 100 -35.59 5.42 -4.67
C LEU A 100 -34.84 5.09 -3.38
N PHE A 101 -35.50 4.39 -2.45
CA PHE A 101 -34.93 3.96 -1.18
C PHE A 101 -34.76 2.44 -1.16
N ILE A 102 -33.51 2.01 -0.96
CA ILE A 102 -33.12 0.61 -0.74
C ILE A 102 -32.44 0.59 0.63
N ASN A 103 -33.22 0.27 1.67
CA ASN A 103 -32.81 0.46 3.07
C ASN A 103 -33.19 -0.71 3.99
N SER A 104 -33.43 -1.89 3.41
CA SER A 104 -33.59 -3.15 4.12
C SER A 104 -32.53 -4.15 3.67
N GLY A 105 -32.02 -4.97 4.59
CA GLY A 105 -31.09 -6.06 4.24
C GLY A 105 -31.68 -7.11 3.30
N THR A 106 -33.02 -7.19 3.21
CA THR A 106 -33.75 -8.07 2.28
C THR A 106 -34.14 -7.37 0.96
N ALA A 107 -33.93 -6.05 0.85
CA ALA A 107 -34.25 -5.32 -0.36
C ALA A 107 -33.29 -5.74 -1.48
N ALA A 108 -33.84 -6.05 -2.65
CA ALA A 108 -33.03 -6.36 -3.82
C ALA A 108 -33.64 -5.70 -5.06
N VAL A 109 -32.91 -4.82 -5.75
CA VAL A 109 -33.40 -4.20 -7.00
C VAL A 109 -32.56 -4.68 -8.17
N SER A 110 -33.21 -5.22 -9.20
CA SER A 110 -32.52 -5.81 -10.35
C SER A 110 -33.08 -5.30 -11.66
N GLY A 111 -32.21 -5.08 -12.65
CA GLY A 111 -32.59 -4.69 -14.01
C GLY A 111 -31.79 -3.49 -14.52
N GLN A 112 -32.36 -2.76 -15.49
CA GLN A 112 -31.78 -1.51 -15.98
C GLN A 112 -32.39 -0.32 -15.24
N VAL A 113 -31.57 0.49 -14.58
CA VAL A 113 -31.99 1.61 -13.74
C VAL A 113 -31.23 2.89 -14.11
N THR A 114 -31.97 3.97 -14.35
CA THR A 114 -31.43 5.32 -14.58
C THR A 114 -31.96 6.26 -13.50
N ILE A 115 -31.04 6.89 -12.77
CA ILE A 115 -31.34 7.83 -11.69
C ILE A 115 -31.01 9.26 -12.15
N GLY A 116 -32.05 10.04 -12.45
CA GLY A 116 -32.00 11.50 -12.59
C GLY A 116 -32.33 12.25 -11.29
N GLY A 117 -33.12 11.65 -10.40
CA GLY A 117 -33.42 12.12 -9.04
C GLY A 117 -32.48 11.53 -7.99
N ASN A 118 -33.02 11.00 -6.89
CA ASN A 118 -32.21 10.53 -5.77
C ASN A 118 -32.27 9.01 -5.59
N LEU A 119 -31.10 8.40 -5.38
CA LEU A 119 -30.93 7.04 -4.89
C LEU A 119 -30.42 7.10 -3.45
N TYR A 120 -31.13 6.43 -2.54
CA TYR A 120 -30.71 6.19 -1.17
C TYR A 120 -30.48 4.69 -0.99
N PHE A 121 -29.24 4.25 -1.23
CA PHE A 121 -28.84 2.85 -1.10
C PHE A 121 -28.13 2.64 0.24
N GLN A 122 -28.93 2.38 1.26
CA GLN A 122 -28.51 2.34 2.65
C GLN A 122 -28.21 0.91 3.13
N SER A 123 -28.86 -0.10 2.54
CA SER A 123 -28.58 -1.53 2.72
C SER A 123 -29.24 -2.37 1.64
N GLY A 124 -28.89 -3.65 1.54
CA GLY A 124 -29.51 -4.60 0.61
C GLY A 124 -28.66 -4.83 -0.65
N GLN A 125 -29.29 -5.27 -1.73
CA GLN A 125 -28.61 -5.69 -2.95
C GLN A 125 -29.11 -4.96 -4.21
N ILE A 126 -28.21 -4.70 -5.15
CA ILE A 126 -28.55 -4.32 -6.53
C ILE A 126 -27.87 -5.21 -7.57
N SER A 127 -28.50 -5.37 -8.72
CA SER A 127 -27.92 -6.06 -9.89
C SER A 127 -28.35 -5.43 -11.22
N GLY A 128 -27.67 -5.79 -12.30
CA GLY A 128 -27.95 -5.28 -13.64
C GLY A 128 -27.22 -3.95 -13.93
N GLN A 129 -27.84 -3.09 -14.72
CA GLN A 129 -27.21 -1.88 -15.26
C GLN A 129 -27.75 -0.65 -14.54
N TRP A 130 -26.89 0.09 -13.86
CA TRP A 130 -27.25 1.27 -13.07
C TRP A 130 -26.49 2.49 -13.56
N THR A 131 -27.22 3.55 -13.95
CA THR A 131 -26.64 4.83 -14.34
C THR A 131 -27.19 5.95 -13.46
N ILE A 132 -26.32 6.64 -12.74
CA ILE A 132 -26.65 7.84 -11.97
C ILE A 132 -26.20 9.07 -12.75
N ASN A 133 -27.15 9.86 -13.23
CA ASN A 133 -26.89 11.03 -14.06
C ASN A 133 -26.32 12.19 -13.26
N ASN A 134 -25.77 13.19 -13.96
CA ASN A 134 -25.15 14.39 -13.38
C ASN A 134 -26.07 15.36 -12.65
N ARG A 135 -27.37 15.04 -12.56
CA ARG A 135 -28.33 15.75 -11.71
C ARG A 135 -28.76 14.94 -10.50
N GLY A 136 -28.47 13.64 -10.52
CA GLY A 136 -28.90 12.73 -9.48
C GLY A 136 -27.99 12.75 -8.26
N VAL A 137 -28.48 12.12 -7.19
CA VAL A 137 -27.75 11.83 -5.95
C VAL A 137 -27.63 10.32 -5.79
N ALA A 138 -26.46 9.84 -5.38
CA ALA A 138 -26.21 8.46 -4.99
C ALA A 138 -25.76 8.42 -3.53
N ASP A 139 -26.71 8.42 -2.60
CA ASP A 139 -26.42 8.37 -1.17
C ASP A 139 -26.23 6.93 -0.71
N LEU A 140 -24.97 6.56 -0.44
CA LEU A 140 -24.53 5.30 0.13
C LEU A 140 -23.93 5.50 1.53
N SER A 141 -24.33 6.54 2.27
CA SER A 141 -23.73 6.93 3.55
C SER A 141 -24.12 6.07 4.77
N GLY A 142 -25.09 5.17 4.63
CA GLY A 142 -25.53 4.30 5.73
C GLY A 142 -24.48 3.29 6.16
N PRO A 143 -24.44 2.90 7.44
CA PRO A 143 -23.39 2.03 7.99
C PRO A 143 -23.55 0.55 7.60
N ALA A 144 -24.73 0.16 7.10
CA ALA A 144 -25.02 -1.23 6.75
C ALA A 144 -24.35 -1.64 5.43
N GLU A 145 -24.31 -2.95 5.17
CA GLU A 145 -23.75 -3.51 3.95
C GLU A 145 -24.61 -3.20 2.72
N LYS A 146 -23.96 -2.78 1.63
CA LYS A 146 -24.53 -2.57 0.30
C LYS A 146 -23.87 -3.55 -0.67
N VAL A 147 -24.67 -4.41 -1.29
CA VAL A 147 -24.16 -5.49 -2.16
C VAL A 147 -24.47 -5.18 -3.62
N LEU A 148 -23.45 -5.22 -4.47
CA LEU A 148 -23.57 -5.20 -5.92
C LEU A 148 -23.28 -6.61 -6.42
N THR A 149 -24.23 -7.20 -7.15
CA THR A 149 -24.12 -8.57 -7.66
C THR A 149 -24.35 -8.58 -9.17
N GLY A 150 -23.31 -8.86 -9.97
CA GLY A 150 -23.41 -8.74 -11.43
C GLY A 150 -23.88 -7.36 -11.87
N ALA A 151 -23.50 -6.32 -11.13
CA ALA A 151 -23.96 -4.95 -11.38
C ALA A 151 -22.90 -4.16 -12.13
N GLN A 152 -23.30 -3.39 -13.14
CA GLN A 152 -22.50 -2.26 -13.64
C GLN A 152 -23.13 -0.98 -13.09
N PHE A 153 -22.45 -0.33 -12.16
CA PHE A 153 -22.89 0.90 -11.51
C PHE A 153 -22.04 2.08 -11.98
N ILE A 154 -22.60 2.91 -12.86
CA ILE A 154 -21.94 4.09 -13.41
C ILE A 154 -22.53 5.32 -12.76
N SER A 155 -21.69 6.14 -12.11
CA SER A 155 -22.15 7.33 -11.42
C SER A 155 -21.43 8.58 -11.89
N SER A 156 -22.22 9.57 -12.28
CA SER A 156 -21.83 10.97 -12.43
C SER A 156 -22.57 11.85 -11.43
N ALA A 157 -23.09 11.27 -10.34
CA ALA A 157 -23.93 11.94 -9.35
C ALA A 157 -23.31 13.24 -8.83
N THR A 158 -24.16 14.23 -8.54
CA THR A 158 -23.75 15.49 -7.91
C THR A 158 -23.23 15.31 -6.49
N SER A 159 -23.72 14.27 -5.80
CA SER A 159 -23.32 13.89 -4.46
C SER A 159 -23.26 12.37 -4.37
N PHE A 160 -22.14 11.86 -3.87
CA PHE A 160 -21.91 10.43 -3.66
C PHE A 160 -21.19 10.20 -2.31
N PRO A 161 -21.89 10.35 -1.17
CA PRO A 161 -21.34 9.95 0.11
C PRO A 161 -21.36 8.42 0.24
N LEU A 162 -20.29 7.86 0.80
CA LEU A 162 -20.13 6.43 1.04
C LEU A 162 -19.63 6.20 2.47
N SER A 163 -20.22 5.22 3.15
CA SER A 163 -19.80 4.75 4.47
C SER A 163 -20.14 3.26 4.60
N GLY A 164 -19.68 2.62 5.68
CA GLY A 164 -19.97 1.21 5.93
C GLY A 164 -19.29 0.30 4.91
N VAL A 165 -19.99 -0.76 4.49
CA VAL A 165 -19.41 -1.80 3.63
C VAL A 165 -20.06 -1.76 2.25
N LEU A 166 -19.25 -1.60 1.20
CA LEU A 166 -19.64 -1.83 -0.18
C LEU A 166 -19.06 -3.16 -0.66
N VAL A 167 -19.92 -4.10 -1.01
CA VAL A 167 -19.53 -5.43 -1.46
C VAL A 167 -19.73 -5.54 -2.98
N LEU A 168 -18.68 -5.95 -3.68
CA LEU A 168 -18.68 -6.26 -5.11
C LEU A 168 -18.66 -7.78 -5.27
N ASN A 169 -19.65 -8.31 -5.98
CA ASN A 169 -19.87 -9.73 -6.17
C ASN A 169 -20.22 -10.03 -7.64
N GLN A 170 -19.89 -11.22 -8.15
CA GLN A 170 -20.26 -11.71 -9.48
C GLN A 170 -19.90 -10.75 -10.63
N SER A 171 -18.64 -10.35 -10.73
CA SER A 171 -18.09 -9.46 -11.77
C SER A 171 -18.70 -8.05 -11.76
N SER A 172 -19.10 -7.57 -10.59
CA SER A 172 -19.62 -6.21 -10.44
C SER A 172 -18.54 -5.16 -10.73
N GLN A 173 -18.95 -4.08 -11.37
CA GLN A 173 -18.13 -2.93 -11.71
C GLN A 173 -18.78 -1.66 -11.18
N VAL A 174 -18.01 -0.83 -10.51
CA VAL A 174 -18.39 0.53 -10.11
C VAL A 174 -17.51 1.51 -10.88
N ILE A 175 -18.10 2.42 -11.63
CA ILE A 175 -17.38 3.45 -12.40
C ILE A 175 -17.86 4.82 -11.92
N VAL A 176 -16.94 5.64 -11.46
CA VAL A 176 -17.22 6.94 -10.86
C VAL A 176 -16.55 8.04 -11.67
N HIS A 177 -17.36 8.95 -12.21
CA HIS A 177 -16.92 10.13 -12.94
C HIS A 177 -17.01 11.42 -12.12
N SER A 178 -17.51 11.36 -10.88
CA SER A 178 -17.69 12.52 -10.00
C SER A 178 -16.92 12.37 -8.69
N THR A 179 -17.20 13.25 -7.73
CA THR A 179 -16.57 13.19 -6.40
C THR A 179 -17.31 12.19 -5.51
N VAL A 180 -16.58 11.22 -4.96
CA VAL A 180 -17.04 10.33 -3.89
C VAL A 180 -16.46 10.80 -2.56
N VAL A 181 -17.30 10.93 -1.54
CA VAL A 181 -16.87 11.28 -0.18
C VAL A 181 -17.05 10.06 0.71
N ILE A 182 -15.93 9.44 1.10
CA ILE A 182 -15.90 8.34 2.05
C ILE A 182 -15.66 8.90 3.45
N SER A 183 -16.48 8.48 4.41
CA SER A 183 -16.42 8.97 5.79
C SER A 183 -16.54 7.81 6.80
N GLY A 184 -16.07 8.05 8.02
CA GLY A 184 -16.11 7.05 9.10
C GLY A 184 -15.27 5.81 8.82
N ASP A 185 -15.69 4.69 9.40
CA ASP A 185 -15.17 3.37 9.04
C ASP A 185 -15.86 2.91 7.76
N ALA A 186 -15.06 2.59 6.75
CA ALA A 186 -15.55 2.20 5.44
C ALA A 186 -14.73 1.05 4.87
N SER A 187 -15.37 0.20 4.07
CA SER A 187 -14.65 -0.81 3.29
C SER A 187 -15.29 -1.05 1.93
N ILE A 188 -14.45 -1.35 0.94
CA ILE A 188 -14.86 -1.82 -0.39
C ILE A 188 -14.29 -3.23 -0.53
N GLN A 189 -15.14 -4.23 -0.75
CA GLN A 189 -14.78 -5.63 -0.65
C GLN A 189 -15.15 -6.42 -1.91
N ALA A 190 -14.27 -7.33 -2.33
CA ALA A 190 -14.59 -8.38 -3.30
C ALA A 190 -15.05 -9.62 -2.51
N GLN A 191 -16.25 -10.12 -2.80
CA GLN A 191 -16.82 -11.25 -2.04
C GLN A 191 -16.49 -12.62 -2.64
N ASP A 192 -16.21 -12.66 -3.94
CA ASP A 192 -15.95 -13.88 -4.69
C ASP A 192 -14.65 -13.76 -5.49
N SER A 193 -14.29 -14.85 -6.18
CA SER A 193 -13.08 -14.90 -7.01
C SER A 193 -13.29 -14.32 -8.41
N THR A 194 -14.41 -13.63 -8.66
CA THR A 194 -14.68 -13.06 -9.98
C THR A 194 -13.98 -11.71 -10.13
N ALA A 195 -13.75 -11.29 -11.37
CA ALA A 195 -13.09 -10.02 -11.64
C ALA A 195 -14.06 -8.86 -11.35
N VAL A 196 -13.95 -8.29 -10.15
CA VAL A 196 -14.66 -7.06 -9.76
C VAL A 196 -13.75 -5.84 -9.90
N LEU A 197 -14.34 -4.66 -10.03
CA LEU A 197 -13.60 -3.41 -10.18
C LEU A 197 -14.33 -2.23 -9.55
N PHE A 198 -13.61 -1.40 -8.80
CA PHE A 198 -14.02 -0.04 -8.49
C PHE A 198 -13.10 0.96 -9.20
N ASP A 199 -13.62 1.64 -10.21
CA ASP A 199 -12.90 2.60 -11.03
C ASP A 199 -13.32 4.03 -10.69
N ALA A 200 -12.44 4.77 -10.02
CA ALA A 200 -12.55 6.20 -9.80
C ALA A 200 -11.43 6.98 -10.50
N SER A 201 -10.82 6.41 -11.56
CA SER A 201 -9.73 7.03 -12.32
C SER A 201 -10.11 8.37 -12.96
N ALA A 202 -11.36 8.52 -13.37
CA ALA A 202 -11.90 9.75 -13.95
C ALA A 202 -12.51 10.71 -12.91
N GLY A 203 -12.61 10.29 -11.65
CA GLY A 203 -13.25 11.04 -10.57
C GLY A 203 -12.27 11.54 -9.51
N THR A 204 -12.84 12.03 -8.40
CA THR A 204 -12.10 12.34 -7.17
C THR A 204 -12.67 11.54 -6.02
N LEU A 205 -11.83 10.81 -5.31
CA LEU A 205 -12.23 10.13 -4.08
C LEU A 205 -11.66 10.91 -2.89
N THR A 206 -12.49 11.29 -1.95
CA THR A 206 -12.08 12.01 -0.73
C THR A 206 -12.38 11.14 0.47
N TYR A 207 -11.38 10.86 1.30
CA TYR A 207 -11.59 10.23 2.60
C TYR A 207 -11.43 11.28 3.70
N THR A 208 -12.52 11.54 4.43
CA THR A 208 -12.59 12.58 5.47
C THR A 208 -12.56 12.00 6.89
N GLY A 209 -12.46 10.67 7.04
CA GLY A 209 -12.62 9.99 8.31
C GLY A 209 -11.38 10.01 9.21
N ASN A 210 -11.61 9.97 10.52
CA ASN A 210 -10.59 9.59 11.52
C ASN A 210 -10.59 8.07 11.78
N GLY A 211 -11.34 7.30 10.99
CA GLY A 211 -11.54 5.86 11.15
C GLY A 211 -10.57 5.04 10.29
N ASN A 212 -11.02 3.84 9.93
CA ASN A 212 -10.33 2.93 9.04
C ASN A 212 -11.05 2.85 7.70
N PHE A 213 -10.34 3.17 6.61
CA PHE A 213 -10.75 2.81 5.25
C PHE A 213 -10.01 1.54 4.82
N GLN A 214 -10.76 0.49 4.47
CA GLN A 214 -10.20 -0.78 4.01
C GLN A 214 -10.52 -1.02 2.54
N ILE A 215 -9.50 -1.38 1.77
CA ILE A 215 -9.61 -1.75 0.37
C ILE A 215 -9.34 -3.24 0.24
N GLN A 216 -10.38 -4.01 -0.05
CA GLN A 216 -10.36 -5.47 -0.21
C GLN A 216 -10.93 -5.87 -1.58
N ALA A 217 -10.88 -4.96 -2.56
CA ALA A 217 -11.21 -5.17 -3.96
C ALA A 217 -10.27 -4.33 -4.83
N PRO A 218 -10.10 -4.65 -6.13
CA PRO A 218 -9.29 -3.84 -7.02
C PRO A 218 -9.84 -2.42 -7.19
N ILE A 219 -8.99 -1.40 -6.99
CA ILE A 219 -9.38 0.02 -7.17
C ILE A 219 -8.41 0.79 -8.07
N ASN A 220 -8.96 1.49 -9.06
CA ASN A 220 -8.24 2.51 -9.82
C ASN A 220 -8.57 3.90 -9.28
N PHE A 221 -7.59 4.59 -8.73
CA PHE A 221 -7.73 5.95 -8.21
C PHE A 221 -7.31 6.99 -9.25
N GLY A 222 -8.19 7.97 -9.46
CA GLY A 222 -7.88 9.23 -10.12
C GLY A 222 -7.22 10.18 -9.14
N ALA A 223 -7.89 11.28 -8.82
CA ALA A 223 -7.50 12.11 -7.68
C ALA A 223 -7.96 11.45 -6.36
N PHE A 224 -7.04 11.23 -5.42
CA PHE A 224 -7.38 10.76 -4.08
C PHE A 224 -6.98 11.78 -3.02
N ASN A 225 -7.97 12.40 -2.39
CA ASN A 225 -7.81 13.35 -1.30
C ASN A 225 -7.96 12.63 0.04
N PHE A 226 -6.85 12.11 0.56
CA PHE A 226 -6.79 11.48 1.87
C PHE A 226 -6.52 12.56 2.93
N GLN A 227 -7.51 12.84 3.78
CA GLN A 227 -7.43 13.96 4.74
C GLN A 227 -6.91 13.55 6.12
N GLY A 228 -6.99 12.26 6.47
CA GLY A 228 -6.62 11.75 7.79
C GLY A 228 -6.95 10.27 7.97
N GLY A 229 -6.55 9.71 9.12
CA GLY A 229 -6.97 8.38 9.56
C GLY A 229 -6.08 7.24 9.05
N ASN A 230 -6.68 6.04 8.96
CA ASN A 230 -5.98 4.82 8.55
C ASN A 230 -6.51 4.30 7.21
N LEU A 231 -5.61 3.96 6.30
CA LEU A 231 -5.91 3.28 5.05
C LEU A 231 -5.22 1.91 5.04
N THR A 232 -5.98 0.83 4.93
CA THR A 232 -5.43 -0.53 4.80
C THR A 232 -5.82 -1.13 3.46
N ILE A 233 -4.83 -1.65 2.74
CA ILE A 233 -4.95 -2.14 1.38
C ILE A 233 -4.63 -3.64 1.40
N TYR A 234 -5.62 -4.46 1.06
CA TYR A 234 -5.55 -5.92 1.00
C TYR A 234 -5.47 -6.45 -0.43
N ASP A 235 -5.82 -5.62 -1.41
CA ASP A 235 -5.94 -6.00 -2.82
C ASP A 235 -5.19 -5.02 -3.74
N GLU A 236 -5.36 -5.17 -5.06
CA GLU A 236 -4.71 -4.34 -6.07
C GLU A 236 -5.23 -2.89 -6.05
N VAL A 237 -4.32 -1.92 -6.03
CA VAL A 237 -4.66 -0.51 -6.23
C VAL A 237 -3.70 0.15 -7.19
N THR A 238 -4.22 1.05 -8.01
CA THR A 238 -3.40 1.91 -8.88
C THR A 238 -3.76 3.37 -8.67
N PHE A 239 -2.75 4.23 -8.52
CA PHE A 239 -2.92 5.67 -8.42
C PHE A 239 -2.40 6.37 -9.68
N VAL A 240 -3.30 7.05 -10.39
CA VAL A 240 -2.93 7.84 -11.58
C VAL A 240 -2.26 9.16 -11.19
N ASN A 241 -2.61 9.71 -10.03
CA ASN A 241 -2.08 10.96 -9.49
C ASN A 241 -1.19 10.73 -8.25
N PRO A 242 -0.29 11.67 -7.91
CA PRO A 242 0.51 11.58 -6.71
C PRO A 242 -0.35 11.45 -5.45
N PHE A 243 0.04 10.53 -4.56
CA PHE A 243 -0.66 10.28 -3.32
C PHE A 243 -0.05 11.07 -2.15
N VAL A 244 -0.88 11.80 -1.41
CA VAL A 244 -0.45 12.59 -0.24
C VAL A 244 -0.90 11.88 1.04
N ILE A 245 0.04 11.63 1.96
CA ILE A 245 -0.23 11.04 3.28
C ILE A 245 -0.07 12.13 4.35
N PRO A 246 -1.18 12.67 4.90
CA PRO A 246 -1.12 13.72 5.90
C PRO A 246 -0.40 13.30 7.18
N SER A 247 0.04 14.29 7.96
CA SER A 247 0.59 14.06 9.30
C SER A 247 -0.42 13.32 10.18
N GLY A 248 0.06 12.39 11.01
CA GLY A 248 -0.79 11.58 11.90
C GLY A 248 -1.60 10.50 11.20
N SER A 249 -1.46 10.33 9.88
CA SER A 249 -2.15 9.28 9.13
C SER A 249 -1.26 8.06 8.89
N TYR A 250 -1.90 6.90 8.74
CA TYR A 250 -1.22 5.62 8.53
C TYR A 250 -1.79 4.90 7.30
N VAL A 251 -0.91 4.49 6.39
CA VAL A 251 -1.27 3.71 5.20
C VAL A 251 -0.50 2.40 5.22
N ALA A 252 -1.19 1.27 5.06
CA ALA A 252 -0.55 -0.04 4.98
C ALA A 252 -1.06 -0.86 3.81
N THR A 253 -0.14 -1.57 3.17
CA THR A 253 -0.44 -2.71 2.30
C THR A 253 -0.24 -3.99 3.11
N VAL A 254 -1.10 -5.00 2.95
CA VAL A 254 -1.04 -6.25 3.72
C VAL A 254 -1.43 -7.46 2.85
N GLY A 255 -0.96 -8.65 3.24
CA GLY A 255 -1.35 -9.90 2.57
C GLY A 255 -0.97 -9.93 1.09
N SER A 256 -1.95 -10.20 0.23
CA SER A 256 -1.78 -10.29 -1.23
C SER A 256 -1.75 -8.93 -1.94
N ALA A 257 -1.87 -7.81 -1.21
CA ALA A 257 -1.99 -6.49 -1.81
C ALA A 257 -0.84 -6.16 -2.77
N VAL A 258 -1.21 -5.54 -3.90
CA VAL A 258 -0.29 -4.93 -4.85
C VAL A 258 -0.67 -3.46 -4.99
N ALA A 259 0.16 -2.56 -4.46
CA ALA A 259 -0.10 -1.12 -4.55
C ALA A 259 0.84 -0.45 -5.53
N ASN A 260 0.26 0.14 -6.57
CA ASN A 260 0.98 0.87 -7.60
C ASN A 260 0.85 2.39 -7.40
N LEU A 261 1.90 2.99 -6.85
CA LEU A 261 2.05 4.43 -6.57
C LEU A 261 3.15 5.04 -7.45
N THR A 262 3.23 4.62 -8.72
CA THR A 262 4.22 5.13 -9.69
C THR A 262 4.10 6.64 -9.93
N ALA A 263 2.91 7.23 -9.73
CA ALA A 263 2.71 8.67 -9.81
C ALA A 263 3.43 9.46 -8.69
N GLY A 264 3.87 8.78 -7.63
CA GLY A 264 4.63 9.35 -6.53
C GLY A 264 3.84 9.42 -5.21
N VAL A 265 4.58 9.57 -4.12
CA VAL A 265 4.04 9.66 -2.76
C VAL A 265 4.66 10.85 -2.04
N SER A 266 3.88 11.61 -1.29
CA SER A 266 4.39 12.71 -0.49
C SER A 266 3.67 12.86 0.84
N GLY A 267 4.20 13.68 1.75
CA GLY A 267 3.52 14.06 2.99
C GLY A 267 4.34 13.79 4.25
N ALA A 268 3.65 13.66 5.37
CA ALA A 268 4.27 13.54 6.70
C ALA A 268 3.79 12.33 7.51
N GLY A 269 2.84 11.55 6.99
CA GLY A 269 2.36 10.34 7.64
C GLY A 269 3.28 9.14 7.45
N VAL A 270 2.71 7.97 7.69
CA VAL A 270 3.43 6.69 7.65
C VAL A 270 2.88 5.83 6.52
N LEU A 271 3.80 5.24 5.74
CA LEU A 271 3.51 4.21 4.73
C LEU A 271 4.18 2.90 5.13
N SER A 272 3.44 1.80 5.13
CA SER A 272 3.96 0.47 5.46
C SER A 272 3.72 -0.51 4.31
N GLY A 273 4.80 -1.07 3.77
CA GLY A 273 4.81 -2.17 2.82
C GLY A 273 4.83 -3.52 3.53
N ALA A 274 3.68 -4.19 3.63
CA ALA A 274 3.56 -5.56 4.12
C ALA A 274 2.75 -6.47 3.16
N GLY A 275 2.27 -5.92 2.03
CA GLY A 275 1.65 -6.67 0.95
C GLY A 275 2.69 -7.43 0.11
N THR A 276 2.25 -7.97 -1.02
CA THR A 276 3.14 -8.68 -1.96
C THR A 276 4.09 -7.70 -2.65
N ASN A 277 3.57 -6.56 -3.12
CA ASN A 277 4.38 -5.55 -3.78
C ASN A 277 3.84 -4.13 -3.54
N LEU A 278 4.74 -3.21 -3.21
CA LEU A 278 4.50 -1.78 -3.10
C LEU A 278 5.45 -1.08 -4.08
N ILE A 279 4.91 -0.56 -5.17
CA ILE A 279 5.66 0.08 -6.24
C ILE A 279 5.57 1.59 -6.07
N LEU A 280 6.71 2.25 -5.92
CA LEU A 280 6.80 3.66 -5.56
C LEU A 280 7.50 4.44 -6.66
N GLY A 281 6.84 5.49 -7.17
CA GLY A 281 7.49 6.53 -7.97
C GLY A 281 8.42 7.39 -7.12
N ASN A 282 8.40 8.70 -7.33
CA ASN A 282 9.14 9.63 -6.46
C ASN A 282 8.49 9.69 -5.08
N VAL A 283 9.28 9.51 -4.02
CA VAL A 283 8.79 9.57 -2.63
C VAL A 283 9.37 10.78 -1.92
N THR A 284 8.53 11.70 -1.45
CA THR A 284 8.93 12.86 -0.62
C THR A 284 8.14 12.86 0.68
N VAL A 285 8.57 12.02 1.62
CA VAL A 285 7.87 11.78 2.89
C VAL A 285 8.74 12.23 4.05
N SER A 286 8.27 13.18 4.86
CA SER A 286 8.98 13.60 6.09
C SER A 286 8.73 12.66 7.28
N GLY A 287 7.67 11.85 7.20
CA GLY A 287 7.34 10.79 8.16
C GLY A 287 8.14 9.50 7.90
N ALA A 288 7.46 8.35 7.93
CA ALA A 288 8.11 7.04 7.86
C ALA A 288 7.66 6.18 6.68
N LEU A 289 8.60 5.41 6.14
CA LEU A 289 8.35 4.28 5.25
C LEU A 289 8.87 3.00 5.91
N ASN A 290 8.00 2.02 6.09
CA ASN A 290 8.35 0.72 6.66
C ASN A 290 8.27 -0.37 5.60
N VAL A 291 9.32 -1.17 5.48
CA VAL A 291 9.44 -2.34 4.61
C VAL A 291 9.36 -3.59 5.50
N ILE A 292 8.14 -4.07 5.72
CA ILE A 292 7.83 -5.10 6.71
C ILE A 292 7.73 -6.48 6.05
N GLY A 293 7.14 -6.54 4.84
CA GLY A 293 6.96 -7.77 4.08
C GLY A 293 6.88 -7.49 2.57
N GLY A 294 7.01 -8.56 1.77
CA GLY A 294 7.02 -8.48 0.30
C GLY A 294 8.11 -7.56 -0.23
N ASN A 295 7.86 -6.99 -1.42
CA ASN A 295 8.79 -6.08 -2.08
C ASN A 295 8.31 -4.63 -1.97
N VAL A 296 9.22 -3.72 -1.61
CA VAL A 296 9.02 -2.28 -1.75
C VAL A 296 9.98 -1.78 -2.81
N THR A 297 9.44 -1.43 -3.98
CA THR A 297 10.20 -1.17 -5.20
C THR A 297 10.18 0.31 -5.57
N PHE A 298 11.35 0.93 -5.62
CA PHE A 298 11.51 2.31 -6.06
C PHE A 298 11.76 2.37 -7.56
N VAL A 299 10.84 2.99 -8.30
CA VAL A 299 10.89 3.19 -9.76
C VAL A 299 10.98 4.66 -10.17
N GLY A 300 10.91 5.60 -9.22
CA GLY A 300 11.08 7.04 -9.46
C GLY A 300 12.45 7.57 -9.05
N ALA A 301 12.95 8.56 -9.79
CA ALA A 301 14.21 9.24 -9.49
C ALA A 301 14.04 10.32 -8.40
N GLY A 302 14.77 10.18 -7.29
CA GLY A 302 14.90 11.24 -6.29
C GLY A 302 14.00 11.10 -5.07
N SER A 303 14.03 9.93 -4.42
CA SER A 303 13.26 9.71 -3.19
C SER A 303 13.97 10.24 -1.94
N SER A 304 13.24 10.98 -1.11
CA SER A 304 13.67 11.55 0.17
C SER A 304 12.69 11.15 1.28
N ILE A 305 13.20 10.48 2.31
CA ILE A 305 12.39 9.85 3.36
C ILE A 305 12.89 10.33 4.74
N GLY A 306 11.96 10.62 5.65
CA GLY A 306 12.29 10.91 7.05
C GLY A 306 12.93 9.69 7.71
N VAL A 307 12.13 8.66 7.96
CA VAL A 307 12.58 7.39 8.54
C VAL A 307 12.28 6.25 7.57
N LEU A 308 13.30 5.53 7.11
CA LEU A 308 13.16 4.31 6.33
C LEU A 308 13.53 3.12 7.23
N SER A 309 12.60 2.21 7.47
CA SER A 309 12.84 1.01 8.28
C SER A 309 12.63 -0.25 7.44
N VAL A 310 13.57 -1.19 7.48
CA VAL A 310 13.43 -2.52 6.86
C VAL A 310 13.47 -3.57 7.95
N SER A 311 12.38 -4.34 8.04
CA SER A 311 12.12 -5.27 9.14
C SER A 311 11.50 -6.59 8.69
N GLY A 312 11.73 -6.99 7.44
CA GLY A 312 11.37 -8.33 6.95
C GLY A 312 11.22 -8.45 5.44
N GLY A 313 10.86 -7.35 4.76
CA GLY A 313 10.70 -7.32 3.30
C GLY A 313 11.99 -7.10 2.51
N TYR A 314 11.85 -7.01 1.19
CA TYR A 314 12.90 -6.61 0.26
C TYR A 314 12.73 -5.14 -0.12
N LEU A 315 13.77 -4.35 0.09
CA LEU A 315 13.88 -3.01 -0.47
C LEU A 315 14.55 -3.12 -1.84
N VAL A 316 13.81 -2.82 -2.91
CA VAL A 316 14.29 -2.91 -4.30
C VAL A 316 14.59 -1.51 -4.82
N LEU A 317 15.86 -1.24 -5.09
CA LEU A 317 16.40 0.07 -5.48
C LEU A 317 16.74 0.12 -6.98
N ASN A 318 15.79 0.55 -7.81
CA ASN A 318 16.08 0.89 -9.21
C ASN A 318 16.58 2.33 -9.37
N TYR A 319 16.30 3.19 -8.38
CA TYR A 319 16.73 4.58 -8.31
C TYR A 319 17.23 4.94 -6.92
N ALA A 320 17.99 6.04 -6.83
CA ALA A 320 18.60 6.47 -5.59
C ALA A 320 17.56 6.90 -4.54
N VAL A 321 17.83 6.50 -3.30
CA VAL A 321 16.99 6.83 -2.13
C VAL A 321 17.84 7.50 -1.05
N VAL A 322 17.32 8.59 -0.49
CA VAL A 322 17.93 9.29 0.64
C VAL A 322 16.99 9.21 1.84
N ALA A 323 17.51 8.80 2.99
CA ALA A 323 16.78 8.78 4.26
C ALA A 323 17.46 9.71 5.29
N LYS A 324 16.69 10.39 6.14
CA LYS A 324 17.29 11.07 7.30
C LYS A 324 17.73 10.02 8.34
N GLN A 325 16.90 9.02 8.55
CA GLN A 325 17.22 7.86 9.38
C GLN A 325 16.89 6.58 8.62
N LEU A 326 17.83 5.63 8.63
CA LEU A 326 17.70 4.31 8.03
C LEU A 326 17.86 3.26 9.12
N ASN A 327 16.87 2.39 9.28
CA ASN A 327 16.89 1.30 10.25
C ASN A 327 16.85 -0.03 9.51
N PHE A 328 17.85 -0.88 9.74
CA PHE A 328 17.87 -2.27 9.29
C PHE A 328 17.74 -3.18 10.49
N LEU A 329 16.57 -3.83 10.59
CA LEU A 329 16.23 -4.78 11.63
C LEU A 329 16.25 -6.22 11.06
N SER A 330 15.81 -6.37 9.82
CA SER A 330 15.87 -7.62 9.03
C SER A 330 15.51 -7.33 7.56
N GLY A 331 15.52 -8.35 6.71
CA GLY A 331 15.21 -8.22 5.28
C GLY A 331 16.46 -8.07 4.41
N ASN A 332 16.28 -7.60 3.18
CA ASN A 332 17.37 -7.42 2.22
C ASN A 332 17.21 -6.13 1.42
N VAL A 333 18.32 -5.61 0.93
CA VAL A 333 18.36 -4.53 -0.06
C VAL A 333 18.93 -5.08 -1.36
N VAL A 334 18.18 -4.92 -2.44
CA VAL A 334 18.56 -5.38 -3.77
C VAL A 334 18.50 -4.25 -4.79
N GLY A 335 19.29 -4.36 -5.85
CA GLY A 335 19.33 -3.38 -6.94
C GLY A 335 20.65 -2.61 -7.00
N ALA A 336 20.93 -1.96 -8.14
CA ALA A 336 22.21 -1.31 -8.37
C ALA A 336 22.24 0.17 -7.95
N ALA A 337 21.10 0.76 -7.56
CA ALA A 337 21.04 2.16 -7.20
C ALA A 337 21.54 2.44 -5.77
N SER A 338 21.96 3.67 -5.52
CA SER A 338 22.55 4.07 -4.23
C SER A 338 21.50 4.34 -3.15
N LEU A 339 21.81 3.96 -1.92
CA LEU A 339 21.10 4.32 -0.70
C LEU A 339 21.96 5.28 0.13
N SER A 340 21.39 6.37 0.62
CA SER A 340 22.10 7.31 1.49
C SER A 340 21.31 7.57 2.77
N ALA A 341 21.99 7.66 3.90
CA ALA A 341 21.38 7.96 5.19
C ALA A 341 22.19 8.97 5.99
N ASN A 342 21.53 9.91 6.68
CA ASN A 342 22.24 10.71 7.69
C ASN A 342 22.56 9.86 8.92
N GLN A 343 21.56 9.11 9.39
CA GLN A 343 21.67 8.21 10.53
C GLN A 343 21.38 6.78 10.08
N LEU A 344 22.25 5.85 10.44
CA LEU A 344 22.06 4.42 10.22
C LEU A 344 21.96 3.70 11.56
N TYR A 345 20.93 2.88 11.70
CA TYR A 345 20.83 1.88 12.76
C TYR A 345 20.77 0.50 12.12
N PHE A 346 21.70 -0.37 12.52
CA PHE A 346 21.79 -1.74 12.03
C PHE A 346 21.82 -2.68 13.22
N SER A 347 20.81 -3.53 13.33
CA SER A 347 20.71 -4.55 14.36
C SER A 347 19.97 -5.74 13.77
N SER A 348 20.70 -6.62 13.09
CA SER A 348 20.10 -7.78 12.41
C SER A 348 20.98 -9.02 12.51
N THR A 349 20.35 -10.19 12.68
CA THR A 349 21.04 -11.49 12.69
C THR A 349 21.54 -11.92 11.31
N GLY A 350 21.09 -11.24 10.24
CA GLY A 350 21.54 -11.46 8.87
C GLY A 350 20.79 -10.55 7.91
N PHE A 351 21.54 -9.72 7.19
CA PHE A 351 21.01 -8.78 6.22
C PHE A 351 21.93 -8.72 5.01
N ASN A 352 21.36 -8.85 3.81
CA ASN A 352 22.12 -8.72 2.56
C ASN A 352 21.93 -7.33 1.96
N LEU A 353 23.05 -6.73 1.58
CA LEU A 353 23.14 -5.46 0.89
C LEU A 353 23.75 -5.68 -0.49
N ASP A 354 22.94 -5.52 -1.54
CA ASP A 354 23.40 -5.61 -2.93
C ASP A 354 23.50 -4.23 -3.59
N SER A 355 23.53 -3.17 -2.78
CA SER A 355 23.56 -1.77 -3.23
C SER A 355 24.62 -0.97 -2.49
N ALA A 356 25.06 0.14 -3.08
CA ALA A 356 25.95 1.08 -2.40
C ALA A 356 25.19 1.86 -1.31
N LEU A 357 25.66 1.79 -0.06
CA LEU A 357 25.15 2.55 1.07
C LEU A 357 26.15 3.64 1.50
N THR A 358 25.70 4.88 1.60
CA THR A 358 26.49 6.01 2.15
C THR A 358 25.88 6.52 3.45
N VAL A 359 26.70 6.64 4.49
CA VAL A 359 26.33 7.24 5.78
C VAL A 359 27.01 8.59 5.93
N THR A 360 26.25 9.65 6.23
CA THR A 360 26.79 11.03 6.23
C THR A 360 26.96 11.67 7.60
N LYS A 361 26.34 11.13 8.68
CA LYS A 361 26.51 11.65 10.06
C LYS A 361 26.81 10.60 11.11
N SER A 362 25.95 9.61 11.30
CA SER A 362 26.18 8.59 12.33
C SER A 362 25.67 7.22 11.92
N ALA A 363 26.39 6.19 12.34
CA ALA A 363 25.96 4.81 12.23
C ALA A 363 26.15 4.08 13.56
N ALA A 364 25.16 3.30 13.95
CA ALA A 364 25.20 2.39 15.08
C ALA A 364 24.91 0.98 14.55
N VAL A 365 25.88 0.07 14.66
CA VAL A 365 25.80 -1.23 13.98
C VAL A 365 26.07 -2.41 14.92
N GLY A 366 25.41 -3.54 14.65
CA GLY A 366 25.62 -4.84 15.29
C GLY A 366 24.97 -5.97 14.50
N GLY A 367 25.55 -7.17 14.56
CA GLY A 367 25.02 -8.39 13.91
C GLY A 367 25.79 -8.82 12.66
N LEU A 368 25.10 -9.17 11.57
CA LEU A 368 25.72 -9.67 10.34
C LEU A 368 25.30 -8.85 9.12
N LEU A 369 26.25 -8.12 8.52
CA LEU A 369 26.09 -7.43 7.25
C LEU A 369 26.80 -8.20 6.14
N ALA A 370 26.02 -8.79 5.23
CA ALA A 370 26.51 -9.49 4.07
C ALA A 370 26.39 -8.60 2.82
N PHE A 371 27.44 -8.56 2.00
CA PHE A 371 27.47 -7.81 0.74
C PHE A 371 27.31 -8.77 -0.44
N GLY A 372 26.34 -8.52 -1.32
CA GLY A 372 26.27 -9.20 -2.60
C GLY A 372 27.22 -8.61 -3.63
N SER A 373 26.90 -8.78 -4.91
CA SER A 373 27.82 -8.46 -6.03
C SER A 373 28.12 -6.96 -6.19
N SER A 374 27.23 -6.09 -5.72
CA SER A 374 27.35 -4.63 -5.84
C SER A 374 27.27 -3.91 -4.50
N GLY A 375 27.30 -4.65 -3.40
CA GLY A 375 27.14 -4.12 -2.06
C GLY A 375 28.39 -3.42 -1.54
N SER A 376 28.25 -2.19 -1.05
CA SER A 376 29.35 -1.49 -0.38
C SER A 376 28.82 -0.54 0.69
N VAL A 377 29.63 -0.23 1.72
CA VAL A 377 29.33 0.82 2.69
C VAL A 377 30.39 1.91 2.61
N THR A 378 29.96 3.18 2.53
CA THR A 378 30.82 4.35 2.66
C THR A 378 30.44 5.14 3.91
N ILE A 379 31.40 5.34 4.82
CA ILE A 379 31.31 6.24 5.96
C ILE A 379 31.87 7.59 5.50
N GLY A 380 31.00 8.59 5.39
CA GLY A 380 31.36 9.94 4.96
C GLY A 380 32.36 10.61 5.91
N SER A 381 33.05 11.66 5.43
CA SER A 381 34.12 12.32 6.19
C SER A 381 33.67 12.98 7.50
N ALA A 382 32.41 13.38 7.58
CA ALA A 382 31.79 13.91 8.80
C ALA A 382 31.05 12.83 9.62
N ALA A 383 31.10 11.57 9.19
CA ALA A 383 30.33 10.49 9.79
C ALA A 383 31.14 9.69 10.82
N THR A 384 30.46 9.22 11.86
CA THR A 384 31.00 8.26 12.82
C THR A 384 30.21 6.97 12.78
N LEU A 385 30.87 5.82 12.56
CA LEU A 385 30.27 4.51 12.71
C LEU A 385 30.73 3.86 14.01
N SER A 386 29.80 3.45 14.86
CA SER A 386 30.07 2.81 16.15
C SER A 386 29.48 1.40 16.22
N THR A 387 30.25 0.44 16.71
CA THR A 387 29.80 -0.95 16.89
C THR A 387 29.14 -1.15 18.27
N LEU A 388 27.81 -1.20 18.33
CA LEU A 388 27.08 -1.36 19.60
C LEU A 388 27.04 -2.79 20.11
N ALA A 389 27.17 -3.76 19.20
CA ALA A 389 27.28 -5.18 19.47
C ALA A 389 28.29 -5.79 18.52
N SER A 390 28.60 -7.08 18.71
CA SER A 390 29.50 -7.78 17.79
C SER A 390 28.97 -7.68 16.36
N ILE A 391 29.82 -7.33 15.40
CA ILE A 391 29.46 -7.24 13.98
C ILE A 391 30.39 -8.05 13.09
N THR A 392 29.82 -8.71 12.09
CA THR A 392 30.56 -9.32 10.98
C THR A 392 30.16 -8.66 9.67
N PHE A 393 31.16 -8.18 8.94
CA PHE A 393 31.08 -7.76 7.55
C PHE A 393 31.57 -8.93 6.68
N THR A 394 30.73 -9.45 5.79
CA THR A 394 31.08 -10.59 4.93
C THR A 394 30.59 -10.40 3.50
N GLY A 395 31.18 -11.09 2.52
CA GLY A 395 30.75 -11.02 1.13
C GLY A 395 31.77 -11.62 0.17
N ALA A 396 31.58 -11.36 -1.12
CA ALA A 396 32.56 -11.76 -2.13
C ALA A 396 33.86 -10.96 -1.99
N PRO A 397 35.04 -11.56 -2.27
CA PRO A 397 36.30 -10.84 -2.29
C PRO A 397 36.23 -9.57 -3.13
N GLY A 398 36.69 -8.45 -2.58
CA GLY A 398 36.71 -7.15 -3.28
C GLY A 398 35.63 -6.17 -2.83
N GLN A 399 34.54 -6.64 -2.20
CA GLN A 399 33.57 -5.74 -1.59
C GLN A 399 34.22 -4.91 -0.48
N THR A 400 33.76 -3.67 -0.33
CA THR A 400 34.50 -2.66 0.43
C THR A 400 33.61 -1.93 1.42
N VAL A 401 34.13 -1.77 2.64
CA VAL A 401 33.76 -0.73 3.58
C VAL A 401 34.78 0.40 3.43
N THR A 402 34.34 1.56 2.94
CA THR A 402 35.16 2.76 2.77
C THR A 402 34.96 3.69 3.96
N ASN A 403 35.96 3.82 4.81
CA ASN A 403 35.98 4.73 5.95
C ASN A 403 36.66 6.05 5.57
N GLN A 404 35.89 7.12 5.37
CA GLN A 404 36.42 8.49 5.20
C GLN A 404 36.29 9.33 6.47
N GLY A 405 35.50 8.87 7.44
CA GLY A 405 35.24 9.57 8.71
C GLY A 405 35.91 8.88 9.88
N SER A 406 35.11 8.49 10.88
CA SER A 406 35.57 7.81 12.08
C SER A 406 34.88 6.46 12.26
N LEU A 407 35.68 5.41 12.51
CA LEU A 407 35.20 4.07 12.84
C LEU A 407 35.54 3.75 14.31
N SER A 408 34.52 3.64 15.17
CA SER A 408 34.65 3.37 16.60
C SER A 408 34.24 1.91 16.91
N ILE A 409 35.23 1.08 17.22
CA ILE A 409 35.08 -0.34 17.53
C ILE A 409 35.01 -0.54 19.04
N THR A 410 33.79 -0.44 19.59
CA THR A 410 33.48 -0.65 21.02
C THR A 410 33.00 -2.07 21.34
N ALA A 411 32.76 -2.89 20.31
CA ALA A 411 32.41 -4.30 20.40
C ALA A 411 33.16 -5.05 19.28
N PRO A 412 33.28 -6.39 19.35
CA PRO A 412 34.04 -7.14 18.35
C PRO A 412 33.55 -6.90 16.91
N ALA A 413 34.47 -6.55 16.02
CA ALA A 413 34.19 -6.35 14.60
C ALA A 413 35.05 -7.30 13.75
N VAL A 414 34.42 -8.00 12.82
CA VAL A 414 35.07 -8.95 11.91
C VAL A 414 34.85 -8.53 10.48
N PHE A 415 35.92 -8.40 9.70
CA PHE A 415 35.90 -8.21 8.25
C PHE A 415 36.36 -9.51 7.58
N GLN A 416 35.43 -10.23 6.97
CA GLN A 416 35.68 -11.53 6.35
C GLN A 416 35.48 -11.43 4.84
N ASN A 417 36.55 -11.56 4.07
CA ASN A 417 36.56 -11.33 2.61
C ASN A 417 36.18 -9.89 2.18
N ILE A 418 36.04 -8.97 3.14
CA ILE A 418 35.66 -7.57 2.92
C ILE A 418 36.86 -6.67 3.17
N ASN A 419 37.12 -5.78 2.21
CA ASN A 419 38.16 -4.78 2.35
C ASN A 419 37.70 -3.64 3.27
N LEU A 420 38.60 -3.15 4.11
CA LEU A 420 38.44 -1.88 4.81
C LEU A 420 39.40 -0.87 4.18
N GLY A 421 38.85 0.11 3.46
CA GLY A 421 39.62 1.15 2.77
C GLY A 421 39.31 2.56 3.27
N GLY A 422 40.03 3.55 2.75
CA GLY A 422 39.76 4.97 3.00
C GLY A 422 40.82 5.67 3.86
N SER A 423 40.61 6.96 4.08
CA SER A 423 41.53 7.85 4.81
C SER A 423 41.05 8.22 6.21
N GLY A 424 39.96 7.62 6.67
CA GLY A 424 39.39 7.85 8.00
C GLY A 424 40.27 7.32 9.12
N SER A 425 39.85 7.60 10.35
CA SER A 425 40.45 7.06 11.56
C SER A 425 39.68 5.84 12.06
N VAL A 426 40.40 4.92 12.70
CA VAL A 426 39.82 3.79 13.43
C VAL A 426 40.22 3.91 14.89
N THR A 427 39.25 3.85 15.80
CA THR A 427 39.49 3.76 17.24
C THR A 427 38.93 2.44 17.73
N ALA A 428 39.75 1.57 18.33
CA ALA A 428 39.33 0.28 18.84
C ALA A 428 39.55 0.17 20.35
N SER A 429 38.46 -0.05 21.09
CA SER A 429 38.49 -0.47 22.50
C SER A 429 38.12 -1.94 22.67
N SER A 430 37.78 -2.60 21.57
CA SER A 430 37.51 -4.04 21.46
C SER A 430 38.32 -4.66 20.30
N THR A 431 38.01 -5.91 19.96
CA THR A 431 38.71 -6.63 18.88
C THR A 431 38.21 -6.20 17.49
N LEU A 432 39.14 -5.74 16.66
CA LEU A 432 38.99 -5.57 15.23
C LEU A 432 39.78 -6.67 14.52
N SER A 433 39.08 -7.55 13.80
CA SER A 433 39.65 -8.74 13.16
C SER A 433 39.43 -8.76 11.65
N PHE A 434 40.45 -9.19 10.92
CA PHE A 434 40.41 -9.38 9.47
C PHE A 434 40.67 -10.83 9.06
N GLN A 435 39.95 -11.32 8.05
CA GLN A 435 40.11 -12.65 7.48
C GLN A 435 40.04 -12.54 5.95
N THR A 436 41.14 -12.80 5.25
CA THR A 436 41.18 -12.74 3.78
C THR A 436 40.74 -11.38 3.23
N ALA A 437 41.25 -10.30 3.81
CA ALA A 437 40.85 -8.93 3.51
C ALA A 437 42.04 -8.06 3.10
N THR A 438 41.74 -6.91 2.50
CA THR A 438 42.70 -5.82 2.31
C THR A 438 42.38 -4.65 3.24
N VAL A 439 43.40 -4.08 3.88
CA VAL A 439 43.25 -2.94 4.80
C VAL A 439 44.07 -1.75 4.30
N THR A 440 43.41 -0.58 4.24
CA THR A 440 44.03 0.74 4.02
C THR A 440 43.37 1.73 4.97
N GLN A 441 44.13 2.34 5.88
CA GLN A 441 43.65 3.36 6.84
C GLN A 441 44.75 4.38 7.15
N THR A 442 44.37 5.59 7.55
CA THR A 442 45.35 6.60 7.99
C THR A 442 45.89 6.27 9.37
N ALA A 443 45.03 5.87 10.30
CA ALA A 443 45.41 5.57 11.68
C ALA A 443 44.49 4.54 12.33
N VAL A 444 45.06 3.68 13.17
CA VAL A 444 44.36 2.78 14.08
C VAL A 444 44.80 3.09 15.51
N THR A 445 43.89 3.61 16.34
CA THR A 445 44.15 3.92 17.75
C THR A 445 43.54 2.84 18.64
N LEU A 446 44.36 2.15 19.41
CA LEU A 446 43.97 1.12 20.37
C LEU A 446 43.84 1.73 21.77
N SER A 447 42.84 1.30 22.53
CA SER A 447 42.61 1.76 23.90
C SER A 447 42.04 0.63 24.76
N GLY A 448 42.34 0.61 26.06
CA GLY A 448 41.81 -0.43 26.95
C GLY A 448 42.15 -1.85 26.45
N ALA A 449 41.12 -2.64 26.12
CA ALA A 449 41.25 -3.99 25.56
C ALA A 449 41.27 -4.02 24.01
N GLY A 450 41.63 -2.91 23.36
CA GLY A 450 41.68 -2.77 21.91
C GLY A 450 42.69 -3.72 21.27
N ILE A 451 42.23 -4.47 20.27
CA ILE A 451 43.06 -5.41 19.51
C ILE A 451 42.83 -5.17 18.01
N PHE A 452 43.90 -5.08 17.23
CA PHE A 452 43.88 -5.05 15.77
C PHE A 452 44.63 -6.27 15.23
N LYS A 453 43.90 -7.24 14.66
CA LYS A 453 44.48 -8.51 14.22
C LYS A 453 43.97 -8.96 12.87
N GLY A 454 44.72 -9.83 12.20
CA GLY A 454 44.29 -10.41 10.94
C GLY A 454 45.01 -11.70 10.59
N ALA A 455 44.35 -12.51 9.76
CA ALA A 455 44.91 -13.71 9.13
C ALA A 455 44.68 -13.63 7.61
N ASN A 456 45.66 -14.05 6.81
CA ASN A 456 45.62 -13.94 5.35
C ASN A 456 45.21 -12.54 4.86
N THR A 457 45.63 -11.49 5.57
CA THR A 457 45.15 -10.12 5.38
C THR A 457 46.28 -9.26 4.86
N ARG A 458 46.06 -8.62 3.70
CA ARG A 458 47.02 -7.68 3.11
C ARG A 458 46.81 -6.28 3.69
N ILE A 459 47.83 -5.75 4.35
CA ILE A 459 47.86 -4.35 4.75
C ILE A 459 48.54 -3.57 3.63
N ILE A 460 47.78 -2.77 2.88
CA ILE A 460 48.36 -1.88 1.85
C ILE A 460 49.09 -0.74 2.55
N SER A 461 48.40 -0.06 3.46
CA SER A 461 48.94 1.05 4.23
C SER A 461 48.09 1.28 5.47
N VAL A 462 48.70 1.19 6.64
CA VAL A 462 48.19 1.76 7.89
C VAL A 462 49.21 2.76 8.35
N GLY A 463 48.90 4.06 8.21
CA GLY A 463 49.87 5.13 8.47
C GLY A 463 50.46 5.05 9.89
N LYS A 464 49.62 4.69 10.88
CA LYS A 464 50.10 4.31 12.21
C LYS A 464 49.13 3.41 12.99
N VAL A 465 49.69 2.62 13.89
CA VAL A 465 48.96 1.91 14.96
C VAL A 465 49.44 2.47 16.30
N ALA A 466 48.56 3.12 17.06
CA ALA A 466 48.91 3.85 18.29
C ALA A 466 48.14 3.36 19.51
N ALA A 467 48.73 3.50 20.71
CA ALA A 467 48.08 3.26 22.01
C ALA A 467 48.54 4.30 23.04
N THR A 468 47.87 4.40 24.20
CA THR A 468 48.20 5.39 25.24
C THR A 468 49.59 5.22 25.85
N SER A 469 50.13 4.00 25.89
CA SER A 469 51.43 3.71 26.51
C SER A 469 52.35 2.95 25.56
N THR A 470 51.95 1.77 25.10
CA THR A 470 52.79 0.89 24.30
C THR A 470 51.92 0.08 23.37
N VAL A 471 52.36 -0.13 22.13
CA VAL A 471 51.74 -1.10 21.23
C VAL A 471 52.56 -2.38 21.29
N SER A 472 51.93 -3.48 21.69
CA SER A 472 52.54 -4.82 21.58
C SER A 472 52.13 -5.44 20.26
N ALA A 473 53.09 -5.94 19.49
CA ALA A 473 52.86 -6.52 18.17
C ALA A 473 53.40 -7.94 18.08
N VAL A 474 52.62 -8.83 17.46
CA VAL A 474 53.02 -10.19 17.08
C VAL A 474 52.74 -10.38 15.60
N ILE A 475 53.74 -10.82 14.84
CA ILE A 475 53.63 -11.15 13.41
C ILE A 475 54.28 -12.51 13.20
N GLY A 476 53.49 -13.54 12.92
CA GLY A 476 53.99 -14.92 12.87
C GLY A 476 54.66 -15.31 14.18
N SER A 477 55.94 -15.68 14.12
CA SER A 477 56.76 -16.01 15.31
C SER A 477 57.45 -14.81 15.96
N TYR A 478 57.36 -13.61 15.38
CA TYR A 478 58.06 -12.43 15.87
C TYR A 478 57.18 -11.63 16.83
N SER A 479 57.77 -11.15 17.92
CA SER A 479 57.13 -10.22 18.86
C SER A 479 58.02 -9.00 19.10
N PHE A 480 57.40 -7.82 19.16
CA PHE A 480 58.08 -6.56 19.43
C PHE A 480 57.13 -5.55 20.07
N THR A 481 57.68 -4.47 20.61
CA THR A 481 56.91 -3.37 21.21
C THR A 481 57.30 -2.04 20.58
N CYS A 482 56.32 -1.18 20.35
CA CYS A 482 56.52 0.20 19.92
C CYS A 482 56.14 1.15 21.07
N PRO A 483 57.04 2.03 21.53
CA PRO A 483 56.69 3.09 22.47
C PRO A 483 55.65 4.02 21.84
N ALA A 484 54.45 4.10 22.43
CA ALA A 484 53.29 4.84 21.94
C ALA A 484 52.70 4.42 20.56
N GLU A 485 53.49 4.31 19.49
CA GLU A 485 52.99 4.02 18.14
C GLU A 485 53.96 3.25 17.24
N CYS A 486 53.42 2.44 16.32
CA CYS A 486 54.12 1.81 15.21
C CYS A 486 53.71 2.52 13.90
N ASP A 487 54.66 3.15 13.21
CA ASP A 487 54.41 3.91 11.98
C ASP A 487 54.55 3.06 10.70
N ASP A 488 53.89 3.50 9.63
CA ASP A 488 53.99 2.98 8.25
C ASP A 488 53.82 1.45 8.13
N VAL A 489 52.82 0.92 8.84
CA VAL A 489 52.53 -0.52 8.85
C VAL A 489 51.99 -0.95 7.49
N SER A 490 52.75 -1.80 6.79
CA SER A 490 52.41 -2.31 5.46
C SER A 490 52.93 -3.73 5.24
N THR A 491 52.43 -4.39 4.20
CA THR A 491 52.85 -5.74 3.79
C THR A 491 53.20 -5.75 2.30
N SER A 492 54.25 -6.48 1.91
CA SER A 492 54.68 -6.62 0.51
C SER A 492 53.79 -7.57 -0.31
N GLY A 493 52.80 -8.22 0.31
CA GLY A 493 51.88 -9.19 -0.30
C GLY A 493 50.79 -9.62 0.68
N VAL A 494 50.09 -10.72 0.40
CA VAL A 494 49.19 -11.35 1.38
C VAL A 494 50.06 -12.23 2.30
N PRO A 495 50.27 -11.85 3.58
CA PRO A 495 51.04 -12.67 4.50
C PRO A 495 50.31 -14.00 4.78
N THR A 496 51.08 -15.09 4.86
CA THR A 496 50.58 -16.40 5.32
C THR A 496 50.43 -16.45 6.84
N ASP A 497 51.23 -15.64 7.54
CA ASP A 497 51.20 -15.54 8.99
C ASP A 497 50.12 -14.56 9.46
N SER A 498 49.64 -14.78 10.68
CA SER A 498 48.73 -13.85 11.35
C SER A 498 49.49 -12.69 11.99
N PHE A 499 48.84 -11.52 12.07
CA PHE A 499 49.32 -10.38 12.85
C PHE A 499 48.37 -10.05 14.00
N ASN A 500 48.90 -9.46 15.06
CA ASN A 500 48.14 -9.02 16.23
C ASN A 500 48.83 -7.81 16.88
N PHE A 501 48.14 -6.67 16.92
CA PHE A 501 48.53 -5.47 17.67
C PHE A 501 47.57 -5.27 18.85
N SER A 502 48.09 -4.99 20.04
CA SER A 502 47.29 -4.69 21.23
C SER A 502 47.82 -3.47 21.98
N ALA A 503 46.91 -2.74 22.64
CA ALA A 503 47.22 -1.63 23.54
C ALA A 503 47.91 -2.06 24.85
#